data_AF-A0A9D9R4X7-F1
#
_entry.id   AF-A0A9D9R4X7-F1
#
_cell.length_a   1.000
_cell.length_b   1.000
_cell.length_c   1.000
_cell.angle_alpha   90.00
_cell.angle_beta   90.00
_cell.angle_gamma   90.00
#
_symmetry.space_group_name_H-M   'P 1'
#
loop_
_entity.id
_entity.type
_entity.pdbx_description
1 polymer ?
#
loop_
_entity_poly.entity_id
_entity_poly.type
_entity_poly.pdbx_seq_one_letter_code
_entity_poly.pdbx_strand_id
1 'polypeptide(L)'
;MRRFGVLAFALLCAVQTLLAANKQAETFNMQKAYEAFQNQDYQTAVDCLNKELADDAKNGYAYLWMAIAYTTVDDYGSMLTNSDKAIQYLPKRTRRAEEWLSTYGQAHIQVLGSKTWLSPTSPKP
;
A
#
# COMPACT_ATOMS: atom_id res chain seq x y z
N MET A 1 7.91 45.10 -18.02
CA MET A 1 8.03 43.77 -18.66
C MET A 1 8.83 42.75 -17.83
N ARG A 2 10.03 43.05 -17.30
CA ARG A 2 10.81 42.09 -16.47
C ARG A 2 10.13 41.58 -15.18
N ARG A 3 9.39 42.43 -14.45
CA ARG A 3 8.75 42.04 -13.17
C ARG A 3 7.58 41.07 -13.34
N PHE A 4 6.82 41.20 -14.43
CA PHE A 4 5.74 40.26 -14.76
C PHE A 4 6.26 38.88 -15.15
N GLY A 5 7.42 38.82 -15.83
CA GLY A 5 8.06 37.55 -16.16
C GLY A 5 8.55 36.77 -14.93
N VAL A 6 9.08 37.48 -13.92
CA VAL A 6 9.54 36.85 -12.66
C VAL A 6 8.36 36.30 -11.85
N LEU A 7 7.24 37.03 -11.79
CA LEU A 7 6.04 36.56 -11.08
C LEU A 7 5.36 35.38 -11.79
N ALA A 8 5.29 35.39 -13.12
CA ALA A 8 4.77 34.27 -13.89
C ALA A 8 5.62 33.01 -13.73
N PHE A 9 6.96 33.16 -13.70
CA PHE A 9 7.87 32.05 -13.47
C PHE A 9 7.74 31.48 -12.04
N ALA A 10 7.63 32.34 -11.02
CA ALA A 10 7.43 31.90 -9.64
C ALA A 10 6.09 31.13 -9.46
N LEU A 11 5.02 31.58 -10.14
CA LEU A 11 3.73 30.88 -10.14
C LEU A 11 3.82 29.52 -10.85
N LEU A 12 4.56 29.42 -11.96
CA LEU A 12 4.80 28.14 -12.65
C LEU A 12 5.57 27.15 -11.77
N CYS A 13 6.61 27.61 -11.06
CA CYS A 13 7.33 26.78 -10.10
C CYS A 13 6.44 26.33 -8.93
N ALA A 14 5.59 27.21 -8.40
CA ALA A 14 4.65 26.86 -7.33
C ALA A 14 3.58 25.87 -7.77
N VAL A 15 3.12 25.94 -9.04
CA VAL A 15 2.19 24.97 -9.62
C VAL A 15 2.87 23.62 -9.84
N GLN A 16 4.14 23.61 -10.27
CA GLN A 16 4.93 22.37 -10.41
C GLN A 16 5.15 21.67 -9.06
N THR A 17 5.44 22.40 -7.99
CA THR A 17 5.58 21.81 -6.65
C THR A 17 4.24 21.31 -6.10
N LEU A 18 3.13 22.01 -6.38
CA LEU A 18 1.79 21.52 -6.04
C LEU A 18 1.40 20.24 -6.80
N LEU A 19 1.75 20.14 -8.09
CA LEU A 19 1.49 18.94 -8.91
C LEU A 19 2.33 17.75 -8.46
N ALA A 20 3.59 17.98 -8.08
CA ALA A 20 4.46 16.96 -7.50
C ALA A 20 3.95 16.47 -6.13
N ALA A 21 3.28 17.31 -5.35
CA ALA A 21 2.61 16.88 -4.12
C ALA A 21 1.41 15.96 -4.36
N ASN A 22 0.80 16.01 -5.56
CA ASN A 22 -0.41 15.25 -5.89
C ASN A 22 -0.13 13.86 -6.50
N LYS A 23 1.11 13.60 -6.90
CA LYS A 23 1.59 12.26 -7.25
C LYS A 23 2.55 11.88 -6.13
N GLN A 24 2.12 11.04 -5.19
CA GLN A 24 2.98 10.58 -4.10
C GLN A 24 4.31 10.12 -4.71
N ALA A 25 5.39 10.87 -4.49
CA ALA A 25 6.68 10.53 -5.05
C ALA A 25 7.05 9.16 -4.48
N GLU A 26 7.20 8.16 -5.34
CA GLU A 26 7.59 6.84 -4.89
C GLU A 26 8.98 6.94 -4.26
N THR A 27 9.07 6.55 -3.00
CA THR A 27 10.33 6.52 -2.27
C THR A 27 11.24 5.45 -2.86
N PHE A 28 12.54 5.56 -2.58
CA PHE A 28 13.52 4.57 -3.05
C PHE A 28 13.16 3.13 -2.63
N ASN A 29 12.71 2.94 -1.38
CA ASN A 29 12.33 1.63 -0.86
C ASN A 29 11.03 1.10 -1.50
N MET A 30 10.06 1.97 -1.78
CA MET A 30 8.84 1.59 -2.52
C MET A 30 9.17 1.18 -3.96
N GLN A 31 10.02 1.93 -4.65
CA GLN A 31 10.45 1.57 -6.01
C GLN A 31 11.14 0.20 -6.02
N LYS A 32 12.09 -0.04 -5.11
CA LYS A 32 12.76 -1.34 -5.01
C LYS A 32 11.82 -2.48 -4.67
N ALA A 33 10.83 -2.24 -3.80
CA ALA A 33 9.81 -3.25 -3.52
C ALA A 33 9.05 -3.62 -4.80
N TYR A 34 8.69 -2.64 -5.63
CA TYR A 34 8.00 -2.91 -6.91
C TYR A 34 8.87 -3.67 -7.90
N GLU A 35 10.14 -3.33 -8.02
CA GLU A 35 11.09 -4.08 -8.84
C GLU A 35 11.19 -5.54 -8.36
N ALA A 36 11.26 -5.76 -7.04
CA ALA A 36 11.26 -7.10 -6.46
C ALA A 36 9.94 -7.86 -6.75
N PHE A 37 8.79 -7.20 -6.69
CA PHE A 37 7.50 -7.78 -7.11
C PHE A 37 7.49 -8.20 -8.57
N GLN A 38 8.05 -7.40 -9.49
CA GLN A 38 8.15 -7.76 -10.91
C GLN A 38 9.01 -9.02 -11.10
N ASN A 39 10.01 -9.20 -10.25
CA ASN A 39 10.89 -10.37 -10.24
C ASN A 39 10.33 -11.54 -9.42
N GLN A 40 9.11 -11.43 -8.88
CA GLN A 40 8.50 -12.40 -7.96
C GLN A 40 9.33 -12.67 -6.69
N ASP A 41 10.24 -11.77 -6.34
CA ASP A 41 11.04 -11.83 -5.12
C ASP A 41 10.29 -11.13 -3.98
N TYR A 42 9.28 -11.84 -3.46
CA TYR A 42 8.39 -11.30 -2.43
C TYR A 42 9.11 -11.06 -1.10
N GLN A 43 10.18 -11.81 -0.79
CA GLN A 43 10.96 -11.59 0.42
C GLN A 43 11.74 -10.27 0.33
N THR A 44 12.45 -10.02 -0.76
CA THR A 44 13.14 -8.73 -0.97
C THR A 44 12.14 -7.57 -1.01
N ALA A 45 10.95 -7.79 -1.58
CA ALA A 45 9.89 -6.79 -1.56
C ALA A 45 9.49 -6.43 -0.11
N VAL A 46 9.21 -7.43 0.72
CA VAL A 46 8.88 -7.24 2.14
C VAL A 46 10.01 -6.54 2.90
N ASP A 47 11.26 -6.89 2.67
CA ASP A 47 12.40 -6.24 3.33
C ASP A 47 12.51 -4.75 2.97
N CYS A 48 12.26 -4.39 1.71
CA CYS A 48 12.22 -3.00 1.27
C CYS A 48 11.04 -2.25 1.89
N LEU A 49 9.86 -2.88 1.95
CA LEU A 49 8.67 -2.29 2.57
C LEU A 49 8.83 -2.09 4.08
N ASN A 50 9.54 -2.98 4.78
CA ASN A 50 9.86 -2.79 6.18
C ASN A 50 10.81 -1.60 6.40
N LYS A 51 11.75 -1.36 5.49
CA LYS A 51 12.60 -0.15 5.52
C LYS A 51 11.78 1.11 5.28
N GLU A 52 10.83 1.07 4.35
CA GLU A 52 9.89 2.16 4.14
C GLU A 52 9.09 2.48 5.42
N LEU A 53 8.62 1.44 6.11
CA LEU A 53 7.87 1.59 7.36
C LEU A 53 8.73 2.05 8.54
N ALA A 54 10.05 1.90 8.48
CA ALA A 54 10.95 2.46 9.48
C ALA A 54 11.02 4.00 9.36
N ASP A 55 10.91 4.53 8.13
CA ASP A 55 10.90 5.96 7.85
C ASP A 55 9.50 6.58 8.00
N ASP A 56 8.46 5.88 7.52
CA ASP A 56 7.06 6.24 7.67
C ASP A 56 6.22 5.03 8.12
N ALA A 57 6.08 4.88 9.44
CA ALA A 57 5.30 3.81 10.06
C ALA A 57 3.80 3.84 9.71
N LYS A 58 3.30 4.93 9.12
CA LYS A 58 1.91 5.11 8.69
C LYS A 58 1.79 5.11 7.16
N ASN A 59 2.77 4.57 6.44
CA ASN A 59 2.63 4.39 5.00
C ASN A 59 1.64 3.26 4.69
N GLY A 60 0.37 3.63 4.44
CA GLY A 60 -0.69 2.67 4.11
C GLY A 60 -0.42 1.87 2.83
N TYR A 61 0.33 2.42 1.88
CA TYR A 61 0.71 1.69 0.68
C TYR A 61 1.76 0.62 0.96
N ALA A 62 2.69 0.85 1.90
CA ALA A 62 3.66 -0.18 2.25
C ALA A 62 2.96 -1.42 2.84
N TYR A 63 2.02 -1.21 3.75
CA TYR A 63 1.19 -2.30 4.30
C TYR A 63 0.34 -3.01 3.24
N LEU A 64 -0.24 -2.24 2.29
CA LEU A 64 -0.98 -2.78 1.16
C LEU A 64 -0.13 -3.78 0.35
N TRP A 65 1.08 -3.38 -0.02
CA TRP A 65 1.98 -4.24 -0.79
C TRP A 65 2.49 -5.43 0.02
N MET A 66 2.73 -5.29 1.33
CA MET A 66 3.04 -6.44 2.18
C MET A 66 1.88 -7.45 2.21
N ALA A 67 0.63 -6.99 2.30
CA ALA A 67 -0.52 -7.88 2.26
C ALA A 67 -0.61 -8.66 0.93
N ILE A 68 -0.28 -8.02 -0.19
CA ILE A 68 -0.18 -8.69 -1.51
C ILE A 68 0.93 -9.75 -1.48
N ALA A 69 2.15 -9.41 -1.03
CA ALA A 69 3.26 -10.37 -0.91
C ALA A 69 2.89 -11.59 -0.03
N TYR A 70 2.22 -11.37 1.09
CA TYR A 70 1.81 -12.47 1.96
C TYR A 70 0.67 -13.31 1.37
N THR A 71 -0.16 -12.73 0.51
CA THR A 71 -1.15 -13.49 -0.26
C THR A 71 -0.47 -14.43 -1.26
N THR A 72 0.60 -13.98 -1.94
CA THR A 72 1.28 -14.80 -2.96
C THR A 72 2.06 -15.98 -2.39
N VAL A 73 2.35 -15.97 -1.08
CA VAL A 73 3.03 -17.05 -0.35
C VAL A 73 2.12 -17.79 0.63
N ASP A 74 0.79 -17.61 0.51
CA ASP A 74 -0.22 -18.26 1.35
C ASP A 74 -0.12 -18.00 2.87
N ASP A 75 0.57 -16.92 3.29
CA ASP A 75 0.58 -16.47 4.69
C ASP A 75 -0.60 -15.55 4.97
N TYR A 76 -1.76 -16.17 5.16
CA TYR A 76 -3.01 -15.45 5.39
C TYR A 76 -3.02 -14.67 6.72
N GLY A 77 -2.24 -15.08 7.73
CA GLY A 77 -2.15 -14.38 9.01
C GLY A 77 -1.47 -13.02 8.86
N SER A 78 -0.31 -13.01 8.19
CA SER A 78 0.41 -11.78 7.87
C SER A 78 -0.34 -10.92 6.87
N MET A 79 -1.00 -11.52 5.87
CA MET A 79 -1.88 -10.81 4.94
C MET A 79 -2.96 -10.02 5.66
N LEU A 80 -3.72 -10.64 6.58
CA LEU A 80 -4.80 -9.97 7.31
C LEU A 80 -4.27 -8.82 8.17
N THR A 81 -3.18 -9.07 8.90
CA THR A 81 -2.56 -8.06 9.78
C THR A 81 -2.16 -6.82 8.99
N ASN A 82 -1.55 -7.00 7.82
CA ASN A 82 -1.14 -5.90 6.96
C ASN A 82 -2.33 -5.25 6.26
N SER A 83 -3.37 -6.02 5.91
CA SER A 83 -4.61 -5.50 5.34
C SER A 83 -5.31 -4.52 6.28
N ASP A 84 -5.40 -4.87 7.57
CA ASP A 84 -6.02 -4.02 8.59
C ASP A 84 -5.27 -2.68 8.74
N LYS A 85 -3.94 -2.73 8.75
CA LYS A 85 -3.10 -1.53 8.78
C LYS A 85 -3.21 -0.71 7.50
N ALA A 86 -3.29 -1.36 6.34
CA ALA A 86 -3.50 -0.67 5.06
C ALA A 86 -4.82 0.12 5.08
N ILE A 87 -5.91 -0.49 5.55
CA ILE A 87 -7.21 0.19 5.68
C ILE A 87 -7.12 1.38 6.65
N GLN A 88 -6.37 1.24 7.74
CA GLN A 88 -6.17 2.30 8.72
C GLN A 88 -5.44 3.52 8.15
N TYR A 89 -4.44 3.30 7.28
CA TYR A 89 -3.49 4.34 6.88
C TYR A 89 -3.60 4.78 5.42
N LEU A 90 -4.32 4.05 4.57
CA LEU A 90 -4.53 4.46 3.17
C LEU A 90 -5.37 5.74 3.08
N PRO A 91 -5.05 6.65 2.15
CA PRO A 91 -5.89 7.81 1.90
C PRO A 91 -7.22 7.38 1.29
N LYS A 92 -8.33 7.70 1.98
CA LYS A 92 -9.71 7.30 1.63
C LYS A 92 -10.21 7.71 0.24
N ARG A 93 -9.52 8.61 -0.48
CA ARG A 93 -9.93 9.14 -1.79
C ARG A 93 -8.97 8.74 -2.93
N THR A 94 -8.27 7.62 -2.78
CA THR A 94 -7.37 7.13 -3.85
C THR A 94 -7.93 5.87 -4.47
N ARG A 95 -7.82 5.75 -5.80
CA ARG A 95 -8.29 4.57 -6.54
C ARG A 95 -7.73 3.26 -5.99
N ARG A 96 -6.45 3.22 -5.60
CA ARG A 96 -5.84 2.04 -4.96
C ARG A 96 -6.52 1.69 -3.62
N ALA A 97 -6.87 2.69 -2.81
CA ALA A 97 -7.58 2.45 -1.56
C ALA A 97 -9.02 1.95 -1.82
N GLU A 98 -9.71 2.52 -2.81
CA GLU A 98 -11.04 2.06 -3.22
C GLU A 98 -11.01 0.62 -3.75
N GLU A 99 -10.04 0.29 -4.61
CA GLU A 99 -9.81 -1.05 -5.16
C GLU A 99 -9.43 -2.06 -4.07
N TRP A 100 -8.61 -1.66 -3.10
CA TRP A 100 -8.28 -2.51 -1.96
C TRP A 100 -9.51 -2.79 -1.09
N LEU A 101 -10.28 -1.76 -0.75
CA LEU A 101 -11.51 -1.88 0.03
C LEU A 101 -12.53 -2.78 -0.67
N SER A 102 -12.67 -2.68 -2.00
CA SER A 102 -13.61 -3.52 -2.75
C SER A 102 -13.17 -4.98 -2.85
N THR A 103 -11.87 -5.22 -3.05
CA THR A 103 -11.35 -6.57 -3.35
C THR A 103 -11.05 -7.35 -2.07
N TYR A 104 -10.38 -6.72 -1.10
CA TYR A 104 -9.89 -7.38 0.10
C TYR A 104 -10.76 -7.11 1.33
N GLY A 105 -11.58 -6.04 1.32
CA GLY A 105 -12.66 -5.91 2.29
C GLY A 105 -13.63 -7.10 2.22
N GLN A 106 -13.89 -7.62 1.01
CA GLN A 106 -14.68 -8.84 0.83
C GLN A 106 -13.94 -10.10 1.29
N ALA A 107 -12.65 -10.24 0.98
CA ALA A 107 -11.84 -11.37 1.46
C ALA A 107 -11.77 -11.38 3.01
N HIS A 108 -11.61 -10.22 3.66
CA HIS A 108 -11.63 -10.09 5.11
C HIS A 108 -12.99 -10.49 5.69
N ILE A 109 -14.12 -10.05 5.11
CA ILE A 109 -15.46 -10.47 5.53
C ILE A 109 -15.67 -11.97 5.31
N GLN A 110 -15.20 -12.52 4.20
CA GLN A 110 -15.30 -13.96 3.90
C GLN A 110 -14.45 -14.78 4.87
N VAL A 111 -13.26 -14.32 5.23
CA VAL A 111 -12.37 -14.97 6.22
C VAL A 111 -12.92 -14.84 7.64
N LEU A 112 -13.48 -13.70 8.02
CA LEU A 112 -14.16 -13.55 9.31
C LEU A 112 -15.47 -14.36 9.38
N GLY A 113 -16.24 -14.42 8.29
CA GLY A 113 -17.41 -15.27 8.16
C GLY A 113 -17.04 -16.76 8.18
N SER A 114 -15.85 -17.12 7.68
CA SER A 114 -15.27 -18.46 7.74
C SER A 114 -14.46 -18.74 9.00
N LYS A 115 -14.28 -17.79 9.95
CA LYS A 115 -13.76 -18.09 11.30
C LYS A 115 -14.67 -19.06 12.09
N THR A 116 -15.84 -19.40 11.56
CA THR A 116 -16.61 -20.59 11.95
C THR A 116 -15.90 -21.93 11.65
N TRP A 117 -14.80 -21.96 10.91
CA TRP A 117 -14.01 -23.15 10.56
C TRP A 117 -12.67 -23.30 11.30
N LEU A 118 -12.29 -22.35 12.16
CA LEU A 118 -11.07 -22.44 12.98
C LEU A 118 -11.36 -22.78 14.45
N SER A 119 -12.38 -23.61 14.70
CA SER A 119 -12.35 -24.50 15.87
C SER A 119 -11.60 -25.78 15.48
N PRO A 120 -10.53 -26.19 16.19
CA PRO A 120 -9.66 -27.32 15.80
C PRO A 120 -10.33 -28.72 15.76
N THR A 121 -11.65 -28.84 15.85
CA THR A 121 -12.35 -30.11 16.10
C THR A 121 -13.45 -30.46 15.09
N SER A 122 -13.52 -29.82 13.93
CA SER A 122 -14.56 -30.15 12.94
C SER A 122 -14.02 -31.16 11.90
N PRO A 123 -14.58 -32.38 11.79
CA PRO A 123 -14.13 -33.34 10.78
C PRO A 123 -14.57 -32.87 9.38
N LYS A 124 -13.68 -33.03 8.39
CA LYS A 124 -13.94 -32.71 6.98
C LYS A 124 -15.04 -33.65 6.42
N PRO A 125 -15.91 -33.18 5.51
CA PRO A 125 -16.77 -34.06 4.74
C PRO A 125 -15.96 -34.98 3.82
#